data_AF-A0A7C2FBE6-F1
#
_entry.id   AF-A0A7C2FBE6-F1
#
_cell.length_a   1.000
_cell.length_b   1.000
_cell.length_c   1.000
_cell.angle_alpha   90.00
_cell.angle_beta   90.00
_cell.angle_gamma   90.00
#
_symmetry.space_group_name_H-M   'P 1'
#
loop_
_entity.id
_entity.type
_entity.pdbx_description
1 polymer ?
#
loop_
_entity_poly.entity_id
_entity_poly.type
_entity_poly.pdbx_seq_one_letter_code
_entity_poly.pdbx_strand_id
1 'polypeptide(L)'
;MHYRTLWLGAISGLALHLAGLGWDVYRHSRDATLAQREDVLSLANPSHLMIVAGTAIMAACLLGVAVAWLNERNIGGDGPWGALLRGTGLPTVGVAAAGSIWLASRADSGGHIHDAGHLHDPAQVVVLDPALARAVGPAIAAKFVASADGHTHAADGPGDSSPMGEGSAHHHHEEVPVTAEQLAAAAAFVAELRANIAPYEDIRRAMADGYIQITQDLPGIAAHFIKLDYQRDGHEMDPARPEVLLYTKRLDGTWRLVGPMFLAEGVTEEPPSYFGPLDAWHYHENLCFVGNGVRTVASRQQCPGIFTARTPWQLHVWTVPTRGGVFAHDMPEIDPGAYPGATVPAAAELRVQGR
;
A
#
# COMPACT_ATOMS: atom_id res chain seq x y z
N MET A 1 31.99 42.13 -8.62
CA MET A 1 30.89 42.43 -7.68
C MET A 1 29.57 41.74 -8.06
N HIS A 2 29.27 41.55 -9.34
CA HIS A 2 28.03 40.95 -9.85
C HIS A 2 27.67 39.56 -9.28
N TYR A 3 28.63 38.65 -9.11
CA TYR A 3 28.33 37.35 -8.50
C TYR A 3 27.99 37.42 -7.01
N ARG A 4 28.52 38.40 -6.27
CA ARG A 4 28.30 38.48 -4.81
C ARG A 4 26.84 38.74 -4.51
N THR A 5 26.19 39.64 -5.23
CA THR A 5 24.76 39.95 -5.07
C THR A 5 23.88 38.78 -5.48
N LEU A 6 24.24 38.07 -6.56
CA LEU A 6 23.51 36.89 -7.02
C LEU A 6 23.62 35.72 -6.04
N TRP A 7 24.83 35.43 -5.52
CA TRP A 7 25.02 34.40 -4.50
C TRP A 7 24.31 34.74 -3.18
N LEU A 8 24.37 36.01 -2.74
CA LEU A 8 23.62 36.45 -1.57
C LEU A 8 22.11 36.30 -1.77
N GLY A 9 21.59 36.61 -2.96
CA GLY A 9 20.20 36.39 -3.33
C GLY A 9 19.82 34.90 -3.31
N ALA A 10 20.66 34.02 -3.86
CA ALA A 10 20.43 32.58 -3.86
C ALA A 10 20.40 32.00 -2.44
N ILE A 11 21.35 32.41 -1.57
CA ILE A 11 21.39 32.01 -0.16
C ILE A 11 20.16 32.51 0.59
N SER A 12 19.73 33.75 0.32
CA SER A 12 18.53 34.33 0.93
C SER A 12 17.26 33.58 0.49
N GLY A 13 17.16 33.21 -0.79
CA GLY A 13 16.07 32.38 -1.31
C GLY A 13 16.04 30.99 -0.68
N LEU A 14 17.20 30.35 -0.53
CA LEU A 14 17.33 29.06 0.16
C LEU A 14 16.90 29.15 1.63
N ALA A 15 17.35 30.18 2.35
CA ALA A 15 16.97 30.40 3.75
C ALA A 15 15.45 30.59 3.90
N LEU A 16 14.83 31.36 2.99
CA LEU A 16 13.39 31.57 2.97
C LEU A 16 12.62 30.27 2.69
N HIS A 17 13.10 29.45 1.75
CA HIS A 17 12.52 28.15 1.43
C HIS A 17 12.57 27.19 2.62
N LEU A 18 13.73 27.06 3.27
CA LEU A 18 13.91 26.20 4.45
C LEU A 18 13.07 26.69 5.64
N ALA A 19 12.95 28.01 5.83
CA ALA A 19 12.06 28.57 6.84
C ALA A 19 10.58 28.25 6.54
N GLY A 20 10.19 28.29 5.27
CA GLY A 20 8.87 27.86 4.81
C GLY A 20 8.61 26.38 5.13
N LEU A 21 9.53 25.48 4.76
CA LEU A 21 9.44 24.04 5.08
C LEU A 21 9.39 23.77 6.58
N GLY A 22 10.21 24.46 7.37
CA GLY A 22 10.23 24.32 8.83
C GLY A 22 8.92 24.77 9.47
N TRP A 23 8.34 25.89 9.00
CA TRP A 23 7.01 26.33 9.41
C TRP A 23 5.97 25.28 9.03
N ASP A 24 6.02 24.79 7.79
CA ASP A 24 5.06 23.82 7.28
C ASP A 24 5.03 22.54 8.11
N VAL A 25 6.19 21.90 8.33
CA VAL A 25 6.36 20.74 9.20
C VAL A 25 5.88 21.03 10.62
N TYR A 26 6.18 22.22 11.17
CA TYR A 26 5.71 22.60 12.49
C TYR A 26 4.17 22.66 12.56
N ARG A 27 3.50 23.20 11.54
CA ARG A 27 2.04 23.23 11.50
C ARG A 27 1.45 21.83 11.33
N HIS A 28 1.97 21.02 10.43
CA HIS A 28 1.53 19.62 10.27
C HIS A 28 1.79 18.77 11.52
N SER A 29 2.84 19.07 12.29
CA SER A 29 3.09 18.39 13.58
C SER A 29 2.10 18.79 14.68
N ARG A 30 1.50 19.98 14.59
CA ARG A 30 0.51 20.50 15.54
C ARG A 30 -0.92 20.13 15.17
N ASP A 31 -1.17 19.97 13.87
CA ASP A 31 -2.44 19.58 13.31
C ASP A 31 -2.21 18.78 12.02
N ALA A 32 -2.20 17.45 12.15
CA ALA A 32 -2.01 16.53 11.02
C ALA A 32 -3.14 16.66 9.97
N THR A 33 -4.31 17.17 10.37
CA THR A 33 -5.46 17.35 9.47
C THR A 33 -5.31 18.52 8.49
N LEU A 34 -4.26 19.36 8.65
CA LEU A 34 -3.92 20.40 7.67
C LEU A 34 -3.61 19.83 6.28
N ALA A 35 -3.03 18.62 6.20
CA ALA A 35 -2.72 17.98 4.93
C ALA A 35 -3.97 17.66 4.08
N GLN A 36 -5.14 17.59 4.71
CA GLN A 36 -6.42 17.34 4.04
C GLN A 36 -7.21 18.62 3.70
N ARG A 37 -6.81 19.77 4.25
CA ARG A 37 -7.51 21.06 4.06
C ARG A 37 -6.69 22.08 3.26
N GLU A 38 -5.42 21.79 3.04
CA GLU A 38 -4.50 22.66 2.32
C GLU A 38 -4.09 21.99 1.01
N ASP A 39 -4.22 22.70 -0.11
CA ASP A 39 -3.68 22.24 -1.39
C ASP A 39 -2.15 22.15 -1.31
N VAL A 40 -1.58 21.20 -2.06
CA VAL A 40 -0.15 20.84 -2.10
C VAL A 40 0.82 22.03 -2.09
N LEU A 41 0.47 23.18 -2.71
CA LEU A 41 1.22 24.45 -2.63
C LEU A 41 0.31 25.71 -2.76
N SER A 42 -0.72 25.84 -1.91
CA SER A 42 -1.58 27.04 -1.91
C SER A 42 -0.84 28.34 -1.53
N LEU A 43 -0.85 29.38 -2.38
CA LEU A 43 -0.25 30.69 -2.08
C LEU A 43 -0.98 31.48 -0.98
N ALA A 44 -2.18 31.04 -0.58
CA ALA A 44 -2.91 31.64 0.54
C ALA A 44 -2.32 31.22 1.90
N ASN A 45 -1.57 30.12 1.93
CA ASN A 45 -0.87 29.66 3.11
C ASN A 45 0.53 30.34 3.19
N PRO A 46 0.86 31.02 4.30
CA PRO A 46 2.15 31.70 4.43
C PRO A 46 3.36 30.74 4.35
N SER A 47 3.27 29.48 4.80
CA SER A 47 4.39 28.52 4.69
C SER A 47 4.65 28.17 3.22
N HIS A 48 3.61 27.83 2.48
CA HIS A 48 3.69 27.53 1.05
C HIS A 48 4.17 28.73 0.23
N LEU A 49 3.70 29.94 0.54
CA LEU A 49 4.17 31.15 -0.12
C LEU A 49 5.68 31.36 0.07
N MET A 50 6.20 31.11 1.27
CA MET A 50 7.65 31.19 1.55
C MET A 50 8.43 30.12 0.79
N ILE A 51 7.91 28.89 0.69
CA ILE A 51 8.51 27.81 -0.08
C ILE A 51 8.61 28.21 -1.56
N VAL A 52 7.52 28.66 -2.17
CA VAL A 52 7.45 29.04 -3.58
C VAL A 52 8.30 30.28 -3.87
N ALA A 53 8.20 31.32 -3.05
CA ALA A 53 8.98 32.54 -3.21
C ALA A 53 10.49 32.29 -3.03
N GLY A 54 10.87 31.49 -2.03
CA GLY A 54 12.25 31.10 -1.79
C GLY A 54 12.86 30.33 -2.98
N THR A 55 12.13 29.35 -3.51
CA THR A 55 12.53 28.61 -4.71
C THR A 55 12.66 29.52 -5.93
N ALA A 56 11.71 30.43 -6.15
CA ALA A 56 11.74 31.35 -7.29
C ALA A 56 12.93 32.32 -7.23
N ILE A 57 13.21 32.89 -6.05
CA ILE A 57 14.36 33.78 -5.84
C ILE A 57 15.67 33.02 -6.04
N MET A 58 15.79 31.82 -5.47
CA MET A 58 16.97 30.97 -5.62
C MET A 58 17.23 30.62 -7.10
N ALA A 59 16.20 30.15 -7.81
CA ALA A 59 16.31 29.79 -9.22
C ALA A 59 16.70 30.99 -10.10
N ALA A 60 16.07 32.15 -9.90
CA ALA A 60 16.39 33.37 -10.63
C ALA A 60 17.84 33.83 -10.40
N CYS A 61 18.32 33.74 -9.16
CA CYS A 61 19.69 34.12 -8.83
C CYS A 61 20.72 33.16 -9.44
N LEU A 62 20.49 31.84 -9.37
CA LEU A 62 21.36 30.83 -9.98
C LEU A 62 21.38 30.95 -11.51
N LEU A 63 20.23 31.22 -12.12
CA LEU A 63 20.12 31.53 -13.54
C LEU A 63 20.93 32.78 -13.90
N GLY A 64 20.85 33.82 -13.08
CA GLY A 64 21.65 35.03 -13.22
C GLY A 64 23.17 34.75 -13.14
N VAL A 65 23.60 33.85 -12.26
CA VAL A 65 25.01 33.39 -12.18
C VAL A 65 25.41 32.69 -13.47
N ALA A 66 24.58 31.80 -14.00
CA ALA A 66 24.86 31.07 -15.24
C ALA A 66 24.94 32.01 -16.45
N VAL A 67 24.03 32.98 -16.55
CA VAL A 67 24.03 33.99 -17.64
C VAL A 67 25.26 34.90 -17.54
N ALA A 68 25.62 35.36 -16.33
CA ALA A 68 26.84 36.15 -16.11
C ALA A 68 28.08 35.36 -16.52
N TRP A 69 28.15 34.07 -16.15
CA TRP A 69 29.26 33.19 -16.50
C TRP A 69 29.40 32.97 -18.01
N LEU A 70 28.29 32.76 -18.71
CA LEU A 70 28.31 32.62 -20.18
C LEU A 70 28.74 33.90 -20.88
N ASN A 71 28.31 35.05 -20.38
CA ASN A 71 28.70 36.36 -20.93
C ASN A 71 30.20 36.61 -20.72
N GLU A 72 30.75 36.30 -19.53
CA GLU A 72 32.18 36.46 -19.25
C GLU A 72 33.06 35.53 -20.10
N ARG A 73 32.57 34.33 -20.41
CA ARG A 73 33.26 33.35 -21.28
C ARG A 73 33.08 33.64 -22.78
N ASN A 74 32.29 34.64 -23.15
CA ASN A 74 31.89 34.96 -24.53
C ASN A 74 31.45 33.74 -25.35
N ILE A 75 30.63 32.86 -24.74
CA ILE A 75 30.16 31.66 -25.43
C ILE A 75 29.23 32.08 -26.59
N GLY A 76 29.57 31.68 -27.81
CA GLY A 76 28.83 32.04 -29.04
C GLY A 76 29.27 33.35 -29.71
N GLY A 77 30.29 34.04 -29.20
CA GLY A 77 30.90 35.23 -29.82
C GLY A 77 30.09 36.53 -29.69
N ASP A 78 30.62 37.62 -30.27
CA ASP A 78 30.11 39.00 -30.11
C ASP A 78 28.94 39.35 -31.06
N GLY A 79 28.55 38.40 -31.92
CA GLY A 79 27.46 38.61 -32.87
C GLY A 79 26.07 38.65 -32.20
N PRO A 80 25.05 39.19 -32.89
CA PRO A 80 23.67 39.25 -32.39
C PRO A 80 23.12 37.86 -32.05
N TRP A 81 23.58 36.82 -32.75
CA TRP A 81 23.25 35.41 -32.46
C TRP A 81 23.88 34.89 -31.16
N GLY A 82 25.12 35.29 -30.84
CA GLY A 82 25.76 34.96 -29.57
C GLY A 82 25.06 35.63 -28.39
N ALA A 83 24.66 36.89 -28.56
CA ALA A 83 23.86 37.62 -27.57
C ALA A 83 22.47 36.99 -27.37
N LEU A 84 21.80 36.56 -28.45
CA LEU A 84 20.52 35.85 -28.38
C LEU A 84 20.67 34.54 -27.62
N LEU A 85 21.66 33.71 -27.95
CA LEU A 85 21.93 32.42 -27.29
C LEU A 85 22.13 32.59 -25.77
N ARG A 86 22.91 33.57 -25.34
CA ARG A 86 23.17 33.85 -23.91
C ARG A 86 21.96 34.46 -23.20
N GLY A 87 21.13 35.22 -23.91
CA GLY A 87 19.94 35.89 -23.37
C GLY A 87 18.69 35.02 -23.29
N THR A 88 18.52 34.03 -24.17
CA THR A 88 17.28 33.26 -24.28
C THR A 88 17.43 31.77 -23.99
N GLY A 89 18.60 31.18 -24.20
CA GLY A 89 18.79 29.72 -24.09
C GLY A 89 18.60 29.16 -22.68
N LEU A 90 19.19 29.81 -21.68
CA LEU A 90 19.08 29.36 -20.28
C LEU A 90 17.71 29.65 -19.63
N PRO A 91 17.10 30.83 -19.84
CA PRO A 91 15.74 31.09 -19.37
C PRO A 91 14.69 30.17 -20.00
N THR A 92 14.82 29.80 -21.28
CA THR A 92 13.90 28.83 -21.91
C THR A 92 14.05 27.43 -21.34
N VAL A 93 15.27 26.96 -21.03
CA VAL A 93 15.47 25.70 -20.32
C VAL A 93 14.87 25.76 -18.91
N GLY A 94 15.02 26.88 -18.19
CA GLY A 94 14.39 27.07 -16.88
C GLY A 94 12.86 27.03 -16.92
N VAL A 95 12.25 27.70 -17.91
CA VAL A 95 10.79 27.69 -18.12
C VAL A 95 10.31 26.31 -18.58
N ALA A 96 11.06 25.60 -19.42
CA ALA A 96 10.74 24.24 -19.84
C ALA A 96 10.85 23.24 -18.69
N ALA A 97 11.84 23.37 -17.81
CA ALA A 97 12.00 22.56 -16.60
C ALA A 97 10.86 22.83 -15.59
N ALA A 98 10.52 24.11 -15.35
CA ALA A 98 9.40 24.46 -14.49
C ALA A 98 8.05 23.99 -15.07
N GLY A 99 7.87 24.13 -16.38
CA GLY A 99 6.69 23.66 -17.09
C GLY A 99 6.56 22.14 -17.09
N SER A 100 7.66 21.39 -17.19
CA SER A 100 7.67 19.92 -17.13
C SER A 100 7.43 19.40 -15.71
N ILE A 101 7.96 20.05 -14.68
CA ILE A 101 7.62 19.73 -13.28
C ILE A 101 6.14 20.02 -13.00
N TRP A 102 5.62 21.16 -13.48
CA TRP A 102 4.20 21.50 -13.34
C TRP A 102 3.29 20.52 -14.10
N LEU A 103 3.69 20.14 -15.32
CA LEU A 103 2.96 19.14 -16.10
C LEU A 103 3.03 17.75 -15.46
N ALA A 104 4.18 17.36 -14.90
CA ALA A 104 4.33 16.11 -14.15
C ALA A 104 3.49 16.10 -12.87
N SER A 105 3.36 17.25 -12.18
CA SER A 105 2.47 17.39 -11.02
C SER A 105 0.98 17.42 -11.38
N ARG A 106 0.66 17.58 -12.67
CA ARG A 106 -0.71 17.58 -13.24
C ARG A 106 -1.03 16.28 -13.99
N ALA A 107 -0.03 15.45 -14.26
CA ALA A 107 -0.22 14.16 -14.90
C ALA A 107 -0.75 13.19 -13.84
N ASP A 108 -2.06 12.92 -13.90
CA ASP A 108 -2.63 11.74 -13.27
C ASP A 108 -1.82 10.50 -13.66
N SER A 109 -1.74 9.54 -12.73
CA SER A 109 -1.11 8.22 -12.85
C SER A 109 -1.65 7.42 -14.04
N GLY A 110 -1.26 7.79 -15.25
CA GLY A 110 -1.46 7.01 -16.47
C GLY A 110 -0.41 5.90 -16.51
N GLY A 111 -0.83 4.67 -16.23
CA GLY A 111 0.05 3.50 -16.27
C GLY A 111 0.80 3.39 -17.60
N HIS A 112 2.11 3.23 -17.53
CA HIS A 112 2.98 2.95 -18.67
C HIS A 112 3.86 1.74 -18.34
N ILE A 113 3.75 0.73 -19.19
CA ILE A 113 4.44 -0.56 -19.14
C ILE A 113 5.90 -0.33 -19.56
N HIS A 114 6.85 -0.73 -18.71
CA HIS A 114 8.26 -0.77 -19.07
C HIS A 114 8.68 -2.20 -19.39
N ASP A 115 8.85 -2.43 -20.69
CA ASP A 115 9.52 -3.57 -21.28
C ASP A 115 11.03 -3.24 -21.34
N ALA A 116 11.85 -3.90 -20.52
CA ALA A 116 13.31 -4.02 -20.72
C ALA A 116 13.98 -4.91 -19.65
N GLY A 117 14.50 -6.06 -20.10
CA GLY A 117 15.93 -6.39 -19.98
C GLY A 117 16.51 -6.76 -18.61
N HIS A 118 16.76 -8.06 -18.43
CA HIS A 118 17.61 -8.69 -17.42
C HIS A 118 19.00 -8.04 -17.21
N LEU A 119 19.54 -8.06 -15.97
CA LEU A 119 20.74 -8.84 -15.57
C LEU A 119 21.23 -8.60 -14.10
N HIS A 120 21.23 -9.69 -13.32
CA HIS A 120 22.17 -10.24 -12.29
C HIS A 120 23.02 -9.39 -11.32
N ASP A 121 23.01 -9.76 -10.02
CA ASP A 121 24.17 -10.38 -9.32
C ASP A 121 23.79 -11.09 -7.98
N PRO A 122 24.44 -12.22 -7.55
CA PRO A 122 24.12 -12.97 -6.32
C PRO A 122 25.23 -12.95 -5.24
N ALA A 123 24.87 -12.79 -3.96
CA ALA A 123 25.69 -13.14 -2.78
C ALA A 123 24.86 -12.85 -1.49
N GLN A 124 24.90 -13.57 -0.36
CA GLN A 124 25.69 -14.70 0.13
C GLN A 124 25.00 -15.29 1.38
N VAL A 125 25.30 -16.56 1.65
CA VAL A 125 24.82 -17.44 2.72
C VAL A 125 25.61 -17.26 4.03
N VAL A 126 24.96 -17.46 5.20
CA VAL A 126 25.64 -17.75 6.48
C VAL A 126 25.26 -19.15 6.98
N VAL A 127 26.26 -20.01 7.16
CA VAL A 127 26.19 -21.36 7.74
C VAL A 127 26.65 -21.31 9.20
N LEU A 128 25.89 -21.91 10.12
CA LEU A 128 26.29 -22.12 11.53
C LEU A 128 26.85 -23.55 11.76
N ASP A 129 27.78 -23.62 12.70
CA ASP A 129 28.74 -24.66 13.09
C ASP A 129 28.21 -26.13 13.27
N PRO A 130 28.93 -27.16 12.75
CA PRO A 130 28.65 -28.60 12.91
C PRO A 130 28.58 -29.17 14.34
N ALA A 131 29.00 -28.46 15.38
CA ALA A 131 28.86 -28.94 16.76
C ALA A 131 27.40 -28.92 17.25
N LEU A 132 26.55 -28.06 16.68
CA LEU A 132 25.11 -28.01 16.98
C LEU A 132 24.32 -29.10 16.21
N ALA A 133 24.93 -29.72 15.20
CA ALA A 133 24.32 -30.72 14.32
C ALA A 133 24.21 -32.13 14.93
N ARG A 134 24.66 -32.35 16.17
CA ARG A 134 24.48 -33.64 16.88
C ARG A 134 23.17 -33.77 17.65
N ALA A 135 22.33 -32.74 17.68
CA ALA A 135 21.06 -32.75 18.40
C ALA A 135 19.82 -33.07 17.54
N VAL A 136 19.97 -33.31 16.23
CA VAL A 136 18.82 -33.50 15.33
C VAL A 136 19.02 -34.78 14.50
N GLY A 137 18.08 -35.72 14.65
CA GLY A 137 18.18 -37.08 14.10
C GLY A 137 18.21 -37.17 12.56
N PRO A 138 18.57 -38.35 12.02
CA PRO A 138 18.91 -38.56 10.60
C PRO A 138 17.77 -38.34 9.58
N ALA A 139 16.53 -38.10 10.04
CA ALA A 139 15.39 -37.83 9.17
C ALA A 139 15.38 -36.40 8.56
N ILE A 140 16.20 -35.47 9.08
CA ILE A 140 16.28 -34.10 8.57
C ILE A 140 17.48 -33.91 7.63
N ALA A 141 18.51 -34.75 7.75
CA ALA A 141 19.69 -34.73 6.87
C ALA A 141 19.39 -35.24 5.44
N ALA A 142 18.26 -35.92 5.21
CA ALA A 142 17.89 -36.46 3.90
C ALA A 142 17.15 -35.46 2.98
N LYS A 143 16.87 -34.23 3.44
CA LYS A 143 16.20 -33.20 2.63
C LYS A 143 17.15 -32.22 1.91
N PHE A 144 18.47 -32.43 2.02
CA PHE A 144 19.46 -31.66 1.28
C PHE A 144 20.40 -32.59 0.51
N VAL A 145 19.89 -33.16 -0.58
CA VAL A 145 20.72 -33.67 -1.67
C VAL A 145 20.53 -32.73 -2.85
N ALA A 146 21.62 -32.04 -3.21
CA ALA A 146 21.71 -31.17 -4.36
C ALA A 146 21.51 -31.97 -5.66
N SER A 147 20.96 -31.30 -6.69
CA SER A 147 21.41 -31.54 -8.05
C SER A 147 21.97 -30.23 -8.59
N ALA A 148 23.29 -30.19 -8.69
CA ALA A 148 23.97 -29.44 -9.73
C ALA A 148 23.62 -30.07 -11.09
N ASP A 149 23.49 -29.24 -12.12
CA ASP A 149 24.13 -29.39 -13.44
C ASP A 149 23.33 -28.70 -14.56
N GLY A 150 24.05 -27.90 -15.35
CA GLY A 150 23.88 -27.87 -16.81
C GLY A 150 22.91 -26.84 -17.40
N HIS A 151 23.46 -25.71 -17.82
CA HIS A 151 22.87 -24.77 -18.79
C HIS A 151 22.97 -25.35 -20.22
N THR A 152 21.91 -25.26 -21.02
CA THR A 152 21.97 -25.17 -22.49
C THR A 152 20.77 -24.40 -23.05
N HIS A 153 21.02 -23.32 -23.80
CA HIS A 153 20.06 -22.70 -24.71
C HIS A 153 20.24 -23.27 -26.12
N ALA A 154 19.15 -23.71 -26.75
CA ALA A 154 18.97 -23.91 -28.19
C ALA A 154 17.48 -24.16 -28.43
N ALA A 155 16.81 -23.86 -29.53
CA ALA A 155 16.98 -23.00 -30.72
C ALA A 155 15.60 -23.06 -31.44
N ASP A 156 15.34 -22.12 -32.34
CA ASP A 156 14.07 -21.90 -33.07
C ASP A 156 13.47 -23.11 -33.83
N GLY A 157 12.14 -23.13 -33.99
CA GLY A 157 11.45 -23.94 -35.01
C GLY A 157 9.91 -23.98 -34.91
N PRO A 158 9.13 -23.83 -36.01
CA PRO A 158 7.68 -23.59 -35.96
C PRO A 158 6.82 -24.86 -36.16
N GLY A 159 5.69 -24.93 -35.42
CA GLY A 159 4.45 -25.64 -35.77
C GLY A 159 4.46 -27.17 -35.86
N ASP A 160 3.75 -27.86 -34.96
CA ASP A 160 2.60 -28.76 -35.22
C ASP A 160 2.16 -29.39 -33.88
N SER A 161 0.95 -29.96 -33.89
CA SER A 161 0.05 -30.16 -32.77
C SER A 161 0.08 -31.57 -32.15
N SER A 162 -0.01 -31.60 -30.80
CA SER A 162 -0.57 -32.65 -29.92
C SER A 162 0.26 -33.91 -29.63
N PRO A 163 -0.04 -34.71 -28.56
CA PRO A 163 -0.74 -34.44 -27.28
C PRO A 163 0.02 -35.00 -26.03
N MET A 164 -0.45 -34.65 -24.83
CA MET A 164 -0.02 -35.13 -23.49
C MET A 164 1.17 -34.40 -22.85
N GLY A 165 0.89 -33.18 -22.38
CA GLY A 165 1.54 -32.62 -21.20
C GLY A 165 0.46 -31.84 -20.45
N GLU A 166 0.16 -32.19 -19.20
CA GLU A 166 -0.61 -31.32 -18.31
C GLU A 166 0.21 -30.04 -18.06
N GLY A 167 0.17 -29.14 -19.04
CA GLY A 167 0.57 -27.76 -18.91
C GLY A 167 -0.51 -27.07 -18.09
N SER A 168 -0.15 -26.72 -16.86
CA SER A 168 -0.94 -25.92 -15.93
C SER A 168 -1.57 -24.72 -16.66
N ALA A 169 -2.87 -24.82 -16.93
CA ALA A 169 -3.69 -23.79 -17.56
C ALA A 169 -4.10 -22.74 -16.52
N HIS A 170 -3.13 -22.18 -15.80
CA HIS A 170 -3.39 -21.22 -14.74
C HIS A 170 -2.57 -19.95 -15.00
N HIS A 171 -3.30 -18.87 -15.29
CA HIS A 171 -2.76 -17.53 -15.35
C HIS A 171 -2.75 -16.97 -13.92
N HIS A 172 -1.56 -16.69 -13.39
CA HIS A 172 -1.42 -15.88 -12.19
C HIS A 172 -1.30 -14.41 -12.61
N HIS A 173 -1.78 -13.50 -11.75
CA HIS A 173 -1.40 -12.09 -11.85
C HIS A 173 0.12 -11.95 -11.63
N GLU A 174 0.68 -10.76 -11.89
CA GLU A 174 2.10 -10.49 -11.62
C GLU A 174 2.44 -10.86 -10.16
N GLU A 175 3.33 -11.83 -9.98
CA GLU A 175 3.77 -12.27 -8.67
C GLU A 175 4.76 -11.23 -8.11
N VAL A 176 4.29 -10.40 -7.18
CA VAL A 176 5.14 -9.39 -6.53
C VAL A 176 5.78 -10.02 -5.29
N PRO A 177 7.12 -10.03 -5.16
CA PRO A 177 7.79 -10.67 -4.03
C PRO A 177 7.55 -9.87 -2.74
N VAL A 178 7.20 -10.58 -1.67
CA VAL A 178 7.13 -10.04 -0.30
C VAL A 178 8.52 -10.10 0.33
N THR A 179 8.99 -9.00 0.92
CA THR A 179 10.29 -9.00 1.62
C THR A 179 10.20 -9.69 2.99
N ALA A 180 11.34 -10.11 3.53
CA ALA A 180 11.40 -10.70 4.86
C ALA A 180 10.94 -9.71 5.94
N GLU A 181 11.25 -8.43 5.79
CA GLU A 181 10.84 -7.34 6.69
C GLU A 181 9.32 -7.14 6.65
N GLN A 182 8.71 -7.13 5.46
CA GLN A 182 7.26 -7.03 5.29
C GLN A 182 6.55 -8.22 5.93
N LEU A 183 7.05 -9.44 5.71
CA LEU A 183 6.49 -10.65 6.32
C LEU A 183 6.63 -10.64 7.84
N ALA A 184 7.76 -10.17 8.38
CA ALA A 184 7.98 -10.05 9.82
C ALA A 184 7.07 -9.00 10.46
N ALA A 185 6.88 -7.84 9.80
CA ALA A 185 5.97 -6.80 10.24
C ALA A 185 4.51 -7.30 10.26
N ALA A 186 4.07 -7.96 9.19
CA ALA A 186 2.77 -8.61 9.11
C ALA A 186 2.57 -9.63 10.24
N ALA A 187 3.56 -10.50 10.49
CA ALA A 187 3.48 -11.50 11.53
C ALA A 187 3.38 -10.88 12.93
N ALA A 188 4.14 -9.82 13.20
CA ALA A 188 4.09 -9.08 14.46
C ALA A 188 2.71 -8.42 14.66
N PHE A 189 2.20 -7.75 13.63
CA PHE A 189 0.88 -7.13 13.63
C PHE A 189 -0.23 -8.14 13.93
N VAL A 190 -0.24 -9.29 13.22
CA VAL A 190 -1.25 -10.34 13.40
C VAL A 190 -1.16 -10.96 14.80
N ALA A 191 0.04 -11.08 15.36
CA ALA A 191 0.22 -11.60 16.72
C ALA A 191 -0.37 -10.66 17.78
N GLU A 192 -0.12 -9.35 17.66
CA GLU A 192 -0.67 -8.33 18.54
C GLU A 192 -2.20 -8.23 18.40
N LEU A 193 -2.69 -8.20 17.17
CA LEU A 193 -4.12 -8.21 16.84
C LEU A 193 -4.84 -9.39 17.49
N ARG A 194 -4.30 -10.61 17.37
CA ARG A 194 -4.88 -11.80 18.00
C ARG A 194 -4.98 -11.68 19.52
N ALA A 195 -4.01 -11.05 20.17
CA ALA A 195 -4.06 -10.82 21.61
C ALA A 195 -5.15 -9.81 21.99
N ASN A 196 -5.27 -8.72 21.22
CA ASN A 196 -6.22 -7.64 21.48
C ASN A 196 -7.68 -8.06 21.25
N ILE A 197 -7.95 -8.89 20.24
CA ILE A 197 -9.32 -9.34 19.93
C ILE A 197 -9.75 -10.61 20.69
N ALA A 198 -8.85 -11.24 21.46
CA ALA A 198 -9.17 -12.47 22.20
C ALA A 198 -10.42 -12.35 23.10
N PRO A 199 -10.68 -11.22 23.81
CA PRO A 199 -11.92 -11.04 24.57
C PRO A 199 -13.19 -11.04 23.71
N TYR A 200 -13.09 -10.69 22.43
CA TYR A 200 -14.19 -10.65 21.48
C TYR A 200 -14.55 -12.01 20.90
N GLU A 201 -13.89 -13.09 21.32
CA GLU A 201 -14.40 -14.43 21.09
C GLU A 201 -15.84 -14.59 21.64
N ASP A 202 -16.16 -13.89 22.73
CA ASP A 202 -17.55 -13.69 23.17
C ASP A 202 -18.14 -12.46 22.49
N ILE A 203 -19.03 -12.70 21.52
CA ILE A 203 -19.71 -11.64 20.79
C ILE A 203 -20.47 -10.65 21.70
N ARG A 204 -20.93 -11.08 22.88
CA ARG A 204 -21.60 -10.19 23.84
C ARG A 204 -20.65 -9.13 24.37
N ARG A 205 -19.35 -9.45 24.46
CA ARG A 205 -18.32 -8.47 24.82
C ARG A 205 -18.14 -7.44 23.72
N ALA A 206 -18.09 -7.86 22.46
CA ALA A 206 -18.03 -6.94 21.33
C ALA A 206 -19.25 -6.01 21.30
N MET A 207 -20.45 -6.56 21.46
CA MET A 207 -21.68 -5.76 21.51
C MET A 207 -21.70 -4.78 22.70
N ALA A 208 -21.22 -5.20 23.87
CA ALA A 208 -21.10 -4.33 25.05
C ALA A 208 -20.09 -3.20 24.83
N ASP A 209 -19.01 -3.46 24.10
CA ASP A 209 -17.98 -2.47 23.74
C ASP A 209 -18.40 -1.59 22.53
N GLY A 210 -19.62 -1.77 22.00
CA GLY A 210 -20.25 -0.90 21.01
C GLY A 210 -20.18 -1.37 19.56
N TYR A 211 -19.80 -2.62 19.31
CA TYR A 211 -19.88 -3.21 17.98
C TYR A 211 -21.35 -3.57 17.64
N ILE A 212 -21.79 -3.23 16.42
CA ILE A 212 -23.14 -3.50 15.93
C ILE A 212 -23.12 -4.33 14.65
N GLN A 213 -24.01 -5.32 14.56
CA GLN A 213 -24.12 -6.15 13.36
C GLN A 213 -24.70 -5.33 12.19
N ILE A 214 -24.00 -5.32 11.06
CA ILE A 214 -24.45 -4.61 9.85
C ILE A 214 -24.68 -5.54 8.66
N THR A 215 -24.16 -6.78 8.70
CA THR A 215 -24.41 -7.78 7.65
C THR A 215 -24.88 -9.10 8.23
N GLN A 216 -25.59 -9.86 7.39
CA GLN A 216 -25.89 -11.26 7.63
C GLN A 216 -24.59 -12.07 7.58
N ASP A 217 -24.66 -13.30 8.09
CA ASP A 217 -23.58 -14.27 7.95
C ASP A 217 -23.53 -14.73 6.49
N LEU A 218 -22.49 -14.31 5.77
CA LEU A 218 -22.31 -14.55 4.34
C LEU A 218 -21.24 -15.63 4.12
N PRO A 219 -21.46 -16.57 3.18
CA PRO A 219 -20.39 -17.46 2.73
C PRO A 219 -19.16 -16.67 2.29
N GLY A 220 -17.97 -17.17 2.61
CA GLY A 220 -16.70 -16.55 2.26
C GLY A 220 -16.27 -15.34 3.10
N ILE A 221 -17.20 -14.58 3.70
CA ILE A 221 -16.88 -13.25 4.29
C ILE A 221 -17.36 -13.08 5.74
N ALA A 222 -18.28 -13.95 6.21
CA ALA A 222 -18.90 -13.88 7.55
C ALA A 222 -19.81 -12.66 7.78
N ALA A 223 -20.35 -12.54 8.99
CA ALA A 223 -21.11 -11.38 9.45
C ALA A 223 -20.18 -10.29 9.99
N HIS A 224 -20.44 -9.03 9.60
CA HIS A 224 -19.67 -7.88 10.01
C HIS A 224 -20.33 -7.19 11.20
N PHE A 225 -19.54 -7.00 12.25
CA PHE A 225 -19.89 -6.24 13.43
C PHE A 225 -18.98 -5.02 13.47
N ILE A 226 -19.54 -3.84 13.23
CA ILE A 226 -18.78 -2.60 13.09
C ILE A 226 -18.84 -1.76 14.36
N LYS A 227 -17.73 -1.11 14.70
CA LYS A 227 -17.68 -0.04 15.70
C LYS A 227 -17.47 1.30 14.99
N LEU A 228 -18.55 2.06 14.87
CA LEU A 228 -18.58 3.29 14.07
C LEU A 228 -17.59 4.36 14.57
N ASP A 229 -17.33 4.40 15.88
CA ASP A 229 -16.41 5.38 16.47
C ASP A 229 -14.96 5.20 16.03
N TYR A 230 -14.57 4.03 15.50
CA TYR A 230 -13.19 3.75 15.07
C TYR A 230 -12.95 4.12 13.60
N GLN A 231 -13.98 4.33 12.78
CA GLN A 231 -13.79 4.52 11.33
C GLN A 231 -12.94 5.75 10.94
N ARG A 232 -12.78 6.73 11.84
CA ARG A 232 -12.11 8.01 11.61
C ARG A 232 -11.49 8.56 12.90
N ASP A 233 -10.96 7.68 13.73
CA ASP A 233 -10.42 8.05 15.05
C ASP A 233 -8.93 8.41 15.02
N GLY A 234 -8.27 8.34 13.86
CA GLY A 234 -6.84 8.58 13.68
C GLY A 234 -5.98 7.33 13.89
N HIS A 235 -6.58 6.14 14.00
CA HIS A 235 -5.89 4.89 14.34
C HIS A 235 -6.04 3.80 13.27
N GLU A 236 -5.96 4.19 11.99
CA GLU A 236 -5.95 3.23 10.86
C GLU A 236 -4.90 2.12 11.08
N MET A 237 -5.32 0.87 10.88
CA MET A 237 -4.49 -0.33 11.10
C MET A 237 -3.87 -0.42 12.51
N ASP A 238 -4.56 0.08 13.55
CA ASP A 238 -4.21 -0.18 14.95
C ASP A 238 -4.73 -1.56 15.39
N PRO A 239 -3.87 -2.53 15.73
CA PRO A 239 -4.30 -3.88 16.11
C PRO A 239 -5.15 -3.93 17.39
N ALA A 240 -5.20 -2.86 18.18
CA ALA A 240 -6.07 -2.73 19.35
C ALA A 240 -7.44 -2.11 19.03
N ARG A 241 -7.63 -1.57 17.82
CA ARG A 241 -8.83 -0.84 17.43
C ARG A 241 -9.41 -1.26 16.07
N PRO A 242 -9.67 -2.55 15.83
CA PRO A 242 -10.28 -2.96 14.56
C PRO A 242 -11.67 -2.34 14.39
N GLU A 243 -11.93 -1.69 13.25
CA GLU A 243 -13.23 -1.08 12.96
C GLU A 243 -14.32 -2.13 12.84
N VAL A 244 -13.98 -3.33 12.34
CA VAL A 244 -14.93 -4.42 12.13
C VAL A 244 -14.41 -5.73 12.69
N LEU A 245 -15.28 -6.45 13.38
CA LEU A 245 -15.09 -7.83 13.81
C LEU A 245 -15.97 -8.75 12.95
N LEU A 246 -15.41 -9.88 12.52
CA LEU A 246 -16.06 -10.84 11.63
C LEU A 246 -16.44 -12.10 12.40
N TYR A 247 -17.72 -12.46 12.34
CA TYR A 247 -18.25 -13.65 13.00
C TYR A 247 -19.05 -14.53 12.06
N THR A 248 -18.88 -15.84 12.20
CA THR A 248 -19.74 -16.82 11.51
C THR A 248 -20.49 -17.68 12.54
N LYS A 249 -21.69 -18.13 12.18
CA LYS A 249 -22.50 -19.02 13.02
C LYS A 249 -22.05 -20.45 12.88
N ARG A 250 -21.88 -21.10 14.02
CA ARG A 250 -21.78 -22.55 14.12
C ARG A 250 -23.15 -23.20 13.95
N LEU A 251 -23.14 -24.51 13.70
CA LEU A 251 -24.35 -25.34 13.63
C LEU A 251 -25.22 -25.29 14.90
N ASP A 252 -24.61 -25.06 16.06
CA ASP A 252 -25.31 -24.89 17.35
C ASP A 252 -25.92 -23.48 17.53
N GLY A 253 -25.78 -22.62 16.53
CA GLY A 253 -26.27 -21.24 16.54
C GLY A 253 -25.37 -20.24 17.28
N THR A 254 -24.24 -20.69 17.85
CA THR A 254 -23.28 -19.79 18.51
C THR A 254 -22.38 -19.09 17.49
N TRP A 255 -21.96 -17.86 17.80
CA TRP A 255 -21.06 -17.08 16.96
C TRP A 255 -19.60 -17.43 17.26
N ARG A 256 -18.78 -17.46 16.20
CA ARG A 256 -17.34 -17.64 16.26
C ARG A 256 -16.64 -16.46 15.60
N LEU A 257 -15.74 -15.80 16.32
CA LEU A 257 -14.82 -14.81 15.76
C LEU A 257 -13.85 -15.50 14.79
N VAL A 258 -13.75 -14.98 13.56
CA VAL A 258 -12.84 -15.50 12.52
C VAL A 258 -11.74 -14.52 12.14
N GLY A 259 -11.90 -13.24 12.49
CA GLY A 259 -10.90 -12.20 12.29
C GLY A 259 -11.53 -10.82 12.37
N PRO A 260 -10.74 -9.76 12.30
CA PRO A 260 -11.25 -8.43 12.02
C PRO A 260 -11.12 -8.07 10.54
N MET A 261 -11.73 -6.95 10.20
CA MET A 261 -11.49 -6.19 8.99
C MET A 261 -11.22 -4.74 9.38
N PHE A 262 -10.21 -4.15 8.75
CA PHE A 262 -9.86 -2.76 8.92
C PHE A 262 -10.51 -1.93 7.82
N LEU A 263 -10.95 -0.73 8.16
CA LEU A 263 -11.44 0.25 7.20
C LEU A 263 -10.43 1.38 7.10
N ALA A 264 -10.15 1.79 5.88
CA ALA A 264 -9.41 3.01 5.65
C ALA A 264 -10.22 4.23 6.10
N GLU A 265 -9.53 5.25 6.59
CA GLU A 265 -10.19 6.51 6.95
C GLU A 265 -10.67 7.26 5.70
N GLY A 266 -9.87 7.18 4.63
CA GLY A 266 -10.16 7.67 3.30
C GLY A 266 -11.13 6.75 2.55
N VAL A 267 -11.99 7.34 1.70
CA VAL A 267 -12.97 6.57 0.90
C VAL A 267 -12.49 6.39 -0.53
N THR A 268 -11.78 7.38 -1.07
CA THR A 268 -11.40 7.44 -2.47
C THR A 268 -9.93 7.09 -2.66
N GLU A 269 -9.07 7.56 -1.77
CA GLU A 269 -7.64 7.36 -1.81
C GLU A 269 -7.31 5.93 -1.37
N GLU A 270 -6.44 5.26 -2.12
CA GLU A 270 -5.89 3.97 -1.69
C GLU A 270 -5.05 4.19 -0.42
N PRO A 271 -5.21 3.32 0.61
CA PRO A 271 -4.45 3.45 1.85
C PRO A 271 -2.95 3.27 1.60
N PRO A 272 -2.08 3.78 2.49
CA PRO A 272 -0.67 3.44 2.42
C PRO A 272 -0.49 1.93 2.54
N SER A 273 0.59 1.42 1.94
CA SER A 273 0.97 0.02 2.16
C SER A 273 1.60 -0.14 3.55
N TYR A 274 1.10 -1.12 4.29
CA TYR A 274 1.56 -1.52 5.62
C TYR A 274 2.48 -2.74 5.55
N PHE A 275 2.15 -3.72 4.71
CA PHE A 275 2.89 -4.99 4.57
C PHE A 275 3.28 -5.30 3.12
N GLY A 276 3.29 -4.30 2.25
CA GLY A 276 3.65 -4.47 0.85
C GLY A 276 2.62 -5.28 0.08
N PRO A 277 3.04 -6.24 -0.77
CA PRO A 277 2.13 -7.06 -1.58
C PRO A 277 1.15 -7.94 -0.78
N LEU A 278 1.32 -8.03 0.55
CA LEU A 278 0.38 -8.72 1.44
C LEU A 278 -0.91 -7.94 1.69
N ASP A 279 -0.91 -6.63 1.45
CA ASP A 279 -2.06 -5.77 1.73
C ASP A 279 -3.16 -5.98 0.67
N ALA A 280 -4.12 -6.87 0.93
CA ALA A 280 -5.25 -7.08 0.03
C ALA A 280 -6.36 -6.04 0.24
N TRP A 281 -6.00 -4.75 0.17
CA TRP A 281 -6.96 -3.66 0.17
C TRP A 281 -7.92 -3.81 -1.00
N HIS A 282 -9.21 -3.67 -0.72
CA HIS A 282 -10.26 -3.64 -1.74
C HIS A 282 -11.40 -2.76 -1.27
N TYR A 283 -12.34 -2.46 -2.14
CA TYR A 283 -13.57 -1.76 -1.79
C TYR A 283 -14.74 -2.40 -2.53
N HIS A 284 -15.94 -2.17 -2.03
CA HIS A 284 -17.16 -2.63 -2.66
C HIS A 284 -17.92 -1.46 -3.26
N GLU A 285 -18.66 -1.74 -4.33
CA GLU A 285 -19.54 -0.78 -4.96
C GLU A 285 -20.99 -1.26 -4.94
N ASN A 286 -21.90 -0.29 -4.98
CA ASN A 286 -23.33 -0.52 -5.12
C ASN A 286 -23.92 -1.48 -4.08
N LEU A 287 -23.53 -1.31 -2.81
CA LEU A 287 -24.12 -2.07 -1.70
C LEU A 287 -25.43 -1.43 -1.25
N CYS A 288 -26.38 -2.27 -0.86
CA CYS A 288 -27.62 -1.86 -0.23
C CYS A 288 -27.78 -2.57 1.12
N PHE A 289 -27.75 -1.78 2.19
CA PHE A 289 -27.97 -2.27 3.56
C PHE A 289 -29.44 -2.12 3.95
N VAL A 290 -30.05 -3.20 4.42
CA VAL A 290 -31.45 -3.27 4.86
C VAL A 290 -31.51 -4.07 6.16
N GLY A 291 -31.84 -3.41 7.27
CA GLY A 291 -31.72 -4.02 8.59
C GLY A 291 -30.27 -4.39 8.88
N ASN A 292 -30.03 -5.64 9.29
CA ASN A 292 -28.69 -6.21 9.42
C ASN A 292 -28.26 -7.01 8.19
N GLY A 293 -28.85 -6.75 7.02
CA GLY A 293 -28.54 -7.45 5.77
C GLY A 293 -27.92 -6.53 4.73
N VAL A 294 -27.05 -7.08 3.88
CA VAL A 294 -26.44 -6.40 2.74
C VAL A 294 -26.60 -7.22 1.46
N ARG A 295 -26.77 -6.53 0.34
CA ARG A 295 -26.73 -7.12 -1.00
C ARG A 295 -26.18 -6.12 -2.01
N THR A 296 -25.62 -6.61 -3.10
CA THR A 296 -25.32 -5.78 -4.27
C THR A 296 -26.62 -5.41 -4.99
N VAL A 297 -26.65 -4.20 -5.56
CA VAL A 297 -27.75 -3.71 -6.39
C VAL A 297 -27.20 -3.09 -7.66
N ALA A 298 -28.00 -3.02 -8.73
CA ALA A 298 -27.53 -2.38 -9.96
C ALA A 298 -27.53 -0.83 -9.86
N SER A 299 -28.34 -0.26 -8.96
CA SER A 299 -28.45 1.19 -8.79
C SER A 299 -29.10 1.60 -7.47
N ARG A 300 -28.99 2.89 -7.12
CA ARG A 300 -29.65 3.51 -5.94
C ARG A 300 -31.14 3.23 -5.87
N GLN A 301 -31.84 3.24 -7.01
CA GLN A 301 -33.30 3.07 -7.10
C GLN A 301 -33.76 1.68 -6.66
N GLN A 302 -32.90 0.67 -6.77
CA GLN A 302 -33.19 -0.71 -6.36
C GLN A 302 -32.86 -0.97 -4.89
N CYS A 303 -32.39 0.05 -4.15
CA CYS A 303 -32.05 -0.07 -2.75
C CYS A 303 -33.15 0.50 -1.84
N PRO A 304 -33.96 -0.34 -1.19
CA PRO A 304 -34.99 0.13 -0.25
C PRO A 304 -34.42 0.61 1.10
N GLY A 305 -33.09 0.52 1.30
CA GLY A 305 -32.41 0.94 2.51
C GLY A 305 -31.28 1.93 2.25
N ILE A 306 -30.18 1.75 2.98
CA ILE A 306 -28.99 2.61 2.88
C ILE A 306 -28.16 2.13 1.69
N PHE A 307 -28.10 2.97 0.66
CA PHE A 307 -27.27 2.71 -0.50
C PHE A 307 -25.88 3.28 -0.27
N THR A 308 -24.87 2.44 -0.46
CA THR A 308 -23.46 2.79 -0.43
C THR A 308 -22.92 2.62 -1.83
N ALA A 309 -22.69 3.74 -2.52
CA ALA A 309 -22.15 3.73 -3.88
C ALA A 309 -20.76 3.10 -3.92
N ARG A 310 -19.94 3.39 -2.91
CA ARG A 310 -18.60 2.88 -2.70
C ARG A 310 -18.31 2.83 -1.20
N THR A 311 -17.77 1.73 -0.70
CA THR A 311 -17.27 1.62 0.68
C THR A 311 -15.91 2.30 0.82
N PRO A 312 -15.46 2.64 2.03
CA PRO A 312 -14.03 2.81 2.26
C PRO A 312 -13.24 1.57 1.79
N TRP A 313 -11.94 1.75 1.57
CA TRP A 313 -11.05 0.62 1.40
C TRP A 313 -11.08 -0.24 2.65
N GLN A 314 -10.99 -1.55 2.46
CA GLN A 314 -11.12 -2.53 3.49
C GLN A 314 -10.08 -3.64 3.31
N LEU A 315 -9.53 -4.10 4.43
CA LEU A 315 -8.53 -5.16 4.48
C LEU A 315 -8.93 -6.16 5.55
N HIS A 316 -9.10 -7.41 5.14
CA HIS A 316 -9.47 -8.49 6.04
C HIS A 316 -8.22 -9.09 6.67
N VAL A 317 -8.31 -9.51 7.94
CA VAL A 317 -7.23 -10.19 8.65
C VAL A 317 -7.76 -11.46 9.30
N TRP A 318 -7.60 -12.60 8.65
CA TRP A 318 -8.08 -13.88 9.14
C TRP A 318 -7.22 -14.41 10.27
N THR A 319 -7.82 -14.59 11.44
CA THR A 319 -7.12 -15.09 12.64
C THR A 319 -7.27 -16.58 12.84
N VAL A 320 -8.04 -17.22 11.96
CA VAL A 320 -8.13 -18.67 11.82
C VAL A 320 -7.41 -19.11 10.53
N PRO A 321 -6.84 -20.33 10.48
CA PRO A 321 -6.25 -20.84 9.24
C PRO A 321 -7.21 -20.82 8.06
N THR A 322 -6.64 -20.42 6.93
CA THR A 322 -7.31 -20.31 5.64
C THR A 322 -6.29 -20.66 4.57
N ARG A 323 -6.73 -21.26 3.47
CA ARG A 323 -5.86 -21.56 2.33
C ARG A 323 -5.44 -20.29 1.57
N GLY A 324 -6.22 -19.21 1.66
CA GLY A 324 -5.93 -17.93 1.00
C GLY A 324 -4.84 -17.11 1.68
N GLY A 325 -4.46 -17.46 2.91
CA GLY A 325 -3.55 -16.66 3.73
C GLY A 325 -4.26 -15.62 4.59
N VAL A 326 -3.53 -15.05 5.55
CA VAL A 326 -4.09 -14.19 6.62
C VAL A 326 -4.74 -12.92 6.07
N PHE A 327 -4.25 -12.39 4.95
CA PHE A 327 -4.79 -11.17 4.33
C PHE A 327 -5.64 -11.45 3.09
N ALA A 328 -6.12 -12.67 2.87
CA ALA A 328 -6.98 -12.95 1.72
C ALA A 328 -8.22 -12.04 1.71
N HIS A 329 -8.67 -11.61 0.52
CA HIS A 329 -9.92 -10.85 0.37
C HIS A 329 -11.12 -11.59 0.97
N ASP A 330 -11.18 -12.91 0.74
CA ASP A 330 -12.21 -13.81 1.23
C ASP A 330 -11.61 -15.06 1.90
N MET A 331 -12.43 -15.76 2.69
CA MET A 331 -12.12 -17.06 3.29
C MET A 331 -13.15 -18.10 2.83
N PRO A 332 -12.93 -18.77 1.68
CA PRO A 332 -13.88 -19.71 1.06
C PRO A 332 -14.35 -20.85 1.97
N GLU A 333 -13.60 -21.13 3.04
CA GLU A 333 -13.95 -22.11 4.06
C GLU A 333 -15.14 -21.70 4.94
N ILE A 334 -15.57 -20.43 4.91
CA ILE A 334 -16.80 -19.99 5.59
C ILE A 334 -18.02 -20.46 4.80
N ASP A 335 -18.76 -21.40 5.39
CA ASP A 335 -20.10 -21.81 4.94
C ASP A 335 -21.11 -21.73 6.11
N PRO A 336 -22.01 -20.73 6.12
CA PRO A 336 -23.01 -20.57 7.17
C PRO A 336 -23.93 -21.80 7.26
N GLY A 337 -23.77 -22.61 8.31
CA GLY A 337 -24.69 -23.71 8.61
C GLY A 337 -24.33 -25.09 8.06
N ALA A 338 -23.12 -25.36 7.56
CA ALA A 338 -22.56 -26.71 7.33
C ALA A 338 -21.09 -26.74 7.78
N TYR A 339 -20.57 -27.83 8.38
CA TYR A 339 -20.09 -29.01 7.64
C TYR A 339 -20.81 -30.32 8.01
N PRO A 340 -20.98 -31.28 7.07
CA PRO A 340 -21.51 -32.61 7.41
C PRO A 340 -20.43 -33.50 8.09
N GLY A 341 -20.65 -33.86 9.36
CA GLY A 341 -19.82 -34.83 10.11
C GLY A 341 -19.19 -34.35 11.42
N ALA A 342 -19.42 -33.11 11.86
CA ALA A 342 -18.75 -32.54 13.04
C ALA A 342 -19.26 -33.09 14.39
N THR A 343 -18.35 -33.54 15.26
CA THR A 343 -18.60 -33.98 16.66
C THR A 343 -17.74 -33.24 17.70
N VAL A 344 -17.00 -32.19 17.29
CA VAL A 344 -16.09 -31.36 18.12
C VAL A 344 -16.10 -29.89 17.62
N PRO A 345 -15.78 -28.87 18.44
CA PRO A 345 -16.00 -27.45 18.09
C PRO A 345 -15.08 -26.90 16.97
N ALA A 346 -15.59 -25.91 16.22
CA ALA A 346 -15.00 -25.27 15.02
C ALA A 346 -13.53 -24.84 15.11
N ALA A 347 -13.00 -24.61 16.31
CA ALA A 347 -11.59 -24.22 16.51
C ALA A 347 -10.61 -25.40 16.52
N ALA A 348 -11.08 -26.65 16.59
CA ALA A 348 -10.22 -27.84 16.59
C ALA A 348 -9.70 -28.22 15.20
N GLU A 349 -10.47 -27.95 14.13
CA GLU A 349 -10.06 -28.22 12.74
C GLU A 349 -9.12 -27.15 12.18
N LEU A 350 -9.16 -25.96 12.76
CA LEU A 350 -8.30 -24.84 12.44
C LEU A 350 -6.93 -24.90 13.17
N ARG A 351 -6.46 -26.09 13.55
CA ARG A 351 -5.14 -26.25 14.20
C ARG A 351 -4.30 -27.44 13.73
N VAL A 352 -4.69 -28.23 12.73
CA VAL A 352 -3.89 -29.38 12.32
C VAL A 352 -3.85 -29.56 10.81
N GLN A 353 -2.82 -29.02 10.16
CA GLN A 353 -2.09 -29.75 9.11
C GLN A 353 -0.59 -29.46 9.24
N GLY A 354 -0.01 -29.99 10.31
CA GLY A 354 1.39 -30.42 10.30
C GLY A 354 1.41 -31.94 10.15
N ARG A 355 1.88 -32.42 8.99
CA ARG A 355 2.49 -33.74 8.84
C ARG A 355 3.72 -33.62 7.99
#